data_AF-A0A450YKM7-F1
#
_entry.id   AF-A0A450YKM7-F1
#
_cell.length_a   1.000
_cell.length_b   1.000
_cell.length_c   1.000
_cell.angle_alpha   90.00
_cell.angle_beta   90.00
_cell.angle_gamma   90.00
#
_symmetry.space_group_name_H-M   'P 1'
#
loop_
_entity.id
_entity.type
_entity.pdbx_description
1 polymer ?
#
loop_
_entity_poly.entity_id
_entity_poly.type
_entity_poly.pdbx_seq_one_letter_code
_entity_poly.pdbx_strand_id
1 'polypeptide(L)' 'MFGSRVDDAARGGDIDLYIEVPAYTDRVFQRGMRLYGALQIALGLQRIDIVTHVAGQPMAPIHREARATGIRL' A
#
# COMPACT_ATOMS: atom_id res chain seq x y z
N MET A 1 0.61 4.50 -4.68
CA MET A 1 1.61 3.44 -4.89
C MET A 1 2.97 4.01 -4.60
N PHE A 2 3.84 3.29 -3.90
CA PHE A 2 5.19 3.75 -3.57
C PHE A 2 6.19 2.62 -3.79
N GLY A 3 7.46 2.84 -3.48
CA GLY A 3 8.49 1.80 -3.50
C GLY A 3 9.01 1.45 -4.90
N SER A 4 9.61 0.27 -5.02
CA SER A 4 10.46 -0.15 -6.16
C SER A 4 9.75 -0.15 -7.51
N ARG A 5 8.43 -0.10 -7.51
CA ARG A 5 7.58 -0.17 -8.70
C ARG A 5 7.00 1.17 -9.14
N VAL A 6 7.50 2.28 -8.57
CA VAL A 6 7.30 3.64 -9.10
C VAL A 6 8.17 3.86 -10.36
N ASP A 7 9.21 3.04 -10.55
CA ASP A 7 10.06 3.04 -11.74
C ASP A 7 9.71 1.85 -12.65
N ASP A 8 9.08 2.13 -13.78
CA ASP A 8 8.70 1.11 -14.78
C ASP A 8 9.93 0.40 -15.40
N ALA A 9 11.14 0.96 -15.27
CA ALA A 9 12.38 0.34 -15.72
C ALA A 9 12.92 -0.72 -14.73
N ALA A 10 12.45 -0.71 -13.48
CA ALA A 10 12.81 -1.71 -12.48
C ALA A 10 12.08 -3.03 -12.77
N ARG A 11 12.79 -3.99 -13.39
CA ARG A 11 12.23 -5.31 -13.72
C ARG A 11 11.94 -6.10 -12.44
N GLY A 12 10.66 -6.32 -12.17
CA GLY A 12 10.18 -7.24 -11.12
C GLY A 12 10.32 -6.67 -9.72
N GLY A 13 9.19 -6.26 -9.13
CA GLY A 13 9.16 -5.66 -7.81
C GLY A 13 7.81 -5.86 -7.13
N ASP A 14 7.87 -5.83 -5.80
CA ASP A 14 6.71 -5.87 -4.91
C ASP A 14 5.83 -4.63 -5.19
N ILE A 15 4.50 -4.79 -5.13
CA ILE A 15 3.57 -3.65 -5.22
C ILE A 15 3.38 -3.10 -3.81
N ASP A 16 3.96 -1.93 -3.54
CA ASP A 16 3.78 -1.27 -2.25
C ASP A 16 2.63 -0.25 -2.31
N LEU A 17 1.59 -0.49 -1.51
CA LEU A 17 0.41 0.35 -1.41
C LEU A 17 0.34 1.00 -0.03
N TYR A 18 0.29 2.32 -0.01
CA TYR A 18 0.03 3.09 1.19
C TYR A 18 -1.42 3.56 1.17
N ILE A 19 -2.15 3.27 2.24
CA ILE A 19 -3.56 3.63 2.39
C ILE A 19 -3.72 4.41 3.69
N GLU A 20 -4.15 5.65 3.57
CA GLU A 20 -4.56 6.45 4.71
C GLU A 20 -6.02 6.12 5.08
N VAL A 21 -6.25 5.85 6.35
CA VAL A 21 -7.58 5.50 6.89
C VAL A 21 -7.95 6.45 8.03
N PRO A 22 -9.24 6.77 8.23
CA PRO A 22 -9.63 7.71 9.28
C PRO A 22 -9.47 7.13 10.71
N ALA A 23 -9.54 5.80 10.85
CA ALA A 23 -9.37 5.11 12.14
C ALA A 23 -9.00 3.64 11.91
N TYR A 24 -8.29 3.01 12.84
CA TYR A 24 -8.05 1.56 12.82
C TYR A 24 -9.26 0.85 13.43
N THR A 25 -9.90 -0.02 12.65
CA THR A 25 -11.04 -0.83 13.10
C THR A 25 -10.93 -2.22 12.48
N ASP A 26 -11.60 -3.22 13.05
CA ASP A 26 -11.66 -4.57 12.46
C ASP A 26 -12.13 -4.55 11.01
N ARG A 27 -13.01 -3.59 10.67
CA ARG A 27 -13.49 -3.38 9.30
C ARG A 27 -12.36 -2.94 8.34
N VAL A 28 -11.39 -2.16 8.81
CA VAL A 28 -10.24 -1.75 7.99
C VAL A 28 -9.37 -2.95 7.67
N PHE A 29 -9.07 -3.79 8.66
CA PHE A 29 -8.31 -5.02 8.43
C PHE A 29 -9.03 -5.95 7.43
N GLN A 30 -10.32 -6.21 7.63
CA GLN A 30 -11.12 -7.03 6.72
C GLN A 30 -11.16 -6.46 5.29
N ARG A 31 -11.30 -5.14 5.14
CA ARG A 31 -11.27 -4.47 3.83
C ARG A 31 -9.89 -4.55 3.19
N GLY A 32 -8.82 -4.39 3.97
CA GLY A 32 -7.44 -4.57 3.51
C GLY A 32 -7.21 -5.98 2.97
N MET A 33 -7.73 -7.01 3.64
CA MET A 33 -7.62 -8.39 3.17
C MET A 33 -8.45 -8.68 1.92
N ARG A 34 -9.65 -8.11 1.81
CA ARG A 34 -10.45 -8.20 0.58
C ARG A 34 -9.75 -7.51 -0.59
N LEU A 35 -9.16 -6.35 -0.36
CA LEU A 35 -8.38 -5.63 -1.36
C LEU A 35 -7.18 -6.46 -1.80
N TYR A 36 -6.41 -7.00 -0.85
CA TYR A 36 -5.27 -7.88 -1.15
C TYR A 36 -5.68 -9.06 -2.04
N GLY A 37 -6.75 -9.79 -1.67
CA GLY A 37 -7.23 -10.91 -2.48
C GLY A 37 -7.71 -10.49 -3.88
N ALA A 38 -8.40 -9.36 -4.00
CA ALA A 38 -8.83 -8.84 -5.29
C ALA A 38 -7.64 -8.48 -6.20
N LEU A 39 -6.60 -7.87 -5.64
CA LEU A 39 -5.38 -7.53 -6.37
C LEU A 39 -4.60 -8.77 -6.81
N GLN A 40 -4.51 -9.81 -5.96
CA GLN A 40 -3.88 -11.08 -6.33
C GLN A 40 -4.58 -11.75 -7.52
N ILE A 41 -5.92 -11.72 -7.56
CA ILE A 41 -6.70 -12.27 -8.68
C ILE A 41 -6.45 -11.45 -9.95
N ALA A 42 -6.44 -10.12 -9.84
CA ALA A 42 -6.33 -9.22 -10.99
C ALA A 42 -4.91 -9.17 -11.59
N LEU A 43 -3.88 -9.26 -10.76
CA LEU A 43 -2.48 -9.03 -11.14
C LEU A 43 -1.65 -10.32 -11.22
N GLY A 44 -2.24 -11.47 -10.85
CA GLY A 44 -1.52 -12.74 -10.69
C GLY A 44 -0.76 -12.80 -9.36
N LEU A 45 -0.01 -13.88 -9.13
CA LEU A 45 0.79 -14.14 -7.92
C LEU A 45 1.99 -13.18 -7.77
N GLN A 46 1.69 -11.89 -7.67
CA GLN A 46 2.66 -10.84 -7.41
C GLN A 46 2.70 -10.58 -5.92
N ARG A 47 3.88 -10.26 -5.38
CA ARG A 47 3.98 -9.83 -4.00
C ARG A 47 3.44 -8.41 -3.87
N ILE A 48 2.52 -8.22 -2.93
CA ILE A 48 1.85 -6.95 -2.67
C ILE A 48 2.01 -6.65 -1.18
N ASP A 49 2.58 -5.51 -0.84
CA ASP A 49 2.63 -5.01 0.52
C ASP A 49 1.62 -3.87 0.69
N ILE A 50 0.81 -3.94 1.75
CA ILE A 50 -0.21 -2.92 2.04
C ILE A 50 0.11 -2.32 3.40
N VAL A 51 0.61 -1.10 3.37
CA VAL A 51 0.87 -0.27 4.54
C VAL A 51 -0.34 0.61 4.80
N THR A 52 -0.89 0.54 6.01
CA THR A 52 -2.01 1.39 6.44
C THR A 52 -1.55 2.39 7.48
N HIS A 53 -2.03 3.62 7.37
CA HIS A 53 -1.76 4.67 8.36
C HIS A 53 -3.05 5.36 8.76
N VAL A 54 -3.23 5.58 10.06
CA VAL A 54 -4.39 6.29 10.58
C VAL A 54 -4.14 7.79 10.50
N ALA A 55 -5.05 8.51 9.84
CA ALA A 55 -4.99 9.95 9.72
C ALA A 55 -4.86 10.62 11.10
N GLY A 56 -3.94 11.59 11.20
CA GLY A 56 -3.66 12.30 12.44
C GLY A 56 -2.77 11.56 13.45
N GLN A 57 -2.45 10.28 13.24
CA GLN A 57 -1.44 9.58 14.06
C GLN A 57 -0.02 9.90 13.60
N PRO A 58 0.99 9.83 14.48
CA PRO A 58 2.39 10.03 14.11
C PRO A 58 2.82 9.13 12.93
N MET A 59 3.52 9.73 11.98
CA MET A 59 4.04 9.01 10.80
C MET A 59 5.36 8.32 11.13
N ALA A 60 5.39 7.00 10.95
CA ALA A 60 6.62 6.21 10.86
C ALA A 60 7.41 6.60 9.59
N PRO A 61 8.73 6.30 9.52
CA PRO A 61 9.56 6.62 8.36
C PRO A 61 8.96 6.14 7.04
N ILE A 62 8.44 4.91 6.99
CA ILE A 62 7.81 4.34 5.79
C ILE A 62 6.56 5.12 5.33
N HIS A 63 5.78 5.70 6.24
CA HIS A 63 4.64 6.55 5.86
C HIS A 63 5.10 7.86 5.20
N ARG A 64 6.21 8.42 5.70
CA ARG A 64 6.78 9.66 5.16
C ARG A 64 7.36 9.42 3.78
N GLU A 65 8.10 8.34 3.62
CA GLU A 65 8.62 7.90 2.32
C GLU A 65 7.50 7.67 1.32
N ALA A 66 6.48 6.88 1.69
CA ALA A 66 5.34 6.60 0.82
C ALA A 66 4.59 7.87 0.38
N ARG A 67 4.48 8.89 1.24
CA ARG A 67 3.87 10.19 0.87
C ARG A 67 4.79 11.07 0.03
N ALA A 68 6.11 10.96 0.20
CA ALA A 68 7.08 11.80 -0.49
C ALA A 68 7.41 11.29 -1.90
N THR A 69 7.50 9.97 -2.07
CA THR A 69 7.91 9.33 -3.33
C THR A 69 6.78 8.65 -4.07
N GLY A 70 5.63 8.44 -3.40
CA GLY A 70 4.51 7.73 -3.98
C GLY A 70 3.78 8.49 -5.07
N ILE A 71 3.30 7.75 -6.06
CA ILE A 71 2.34 8.23 -7.06
C ILE A 71 0.93 8.02 -6.51
N ARG A 72 0.10 9.07 -6.55
CA ARG A 72 -1.31 9.00 -6.16
C ARG A 72 -2.10 8.23 -7.24
N LEU A 73 -2.82 7.21 -6.79
CA LEU A 73 -3.78 6.45 -7.60
C LEU A 73 -5.21 6.97 -7.37
#